data_AF-A0A6P4JNF1-F1
#
_entry.id   AF-A0A6P4JNF1-F1
#
_cell.length_a   1.000
_cell.length_b   1.000
_cell.length_c   1.000
_cell.angle_alpha   90.00
_cell.angle_beta   90.00
_cell.angle_gamma   90.00
#
_symmetry.space_group_name_H-M   'P 1'
#
loop_
_entity.id
_entity.type
_entity.pdbx_description
1 polymer ?
#
loop_
_entity_poly.entity_id
_entity_poly.type
_entity_poly.pdbx_seq_one_letter_code
_entity_poly.pdbx_strand_id
1 'polypeptide(L)'
;MGNALDHYMKPDVVPGPDVVTTFDPMLGFESRKERVMIATQEEMESAKLPLDARDYCAHLAIAYQACRTDKFPFVYQCAHQKHEYLTCEYEDYVLRMKEFERERRLLERQKRLNKAA
;
A
#
# COMPACT_ATOMS: atom_id res chain seq x y z
N MET A 1 11.03 -13.21 -12.14
CA MET A 1 12.37 -12.66 -11.84
C MET A 1 12.16 -11.19 -11.52
N GLY A 2 12.12 -10.87 -10.23
CA GLY A 2 11.65 -9.56 -9.74
C GLY A 2 12.78 -8.56 -9.51
N ASN A 3 12.41 -7.42 -8.91
CA ASN A 3 13.31 -6.31 -8.55
C ASN A 3 14.57 -6.73 -7.75
N ALA A 4 14.61 -7.93 -7.15
CA ALA A 4 15.76 -8.44 -6.42
C ALA A 4 17.02 -8.60 -7.29
N LEU A 5 16.88 -9.05 -8.55
CA LEU A 5 18.02 -9.18 -9.45
C LEU A 5 18.52 -7.79 -9.88
N ASP A 6 17.59 -6.87 -10.18
CA ASP A 6 17.92 -5.50 -10.55
C ASP A 6 18.61 -4.75 -9.40
N HIS A 7 18.15 -4.96 -8.16
CA HIS A 7 18.81 -4.44 -6.96
C HIS A 7 20.22 -5.00 -6.80
N TYR A 8 20.41 -6.30 -7.01
CA TYR A 8 21.74 -6.92 -6.95
C TYR A 8 22.69 -6.33 -8.00
N MET A 9 22.21 -6.08 -9.22
CA MET A 9 23.02 -5.50 -10.29
C MET A 9 23.26 -3.99 -10.13
N LYS A 10 22.31 -3.26 -9.55
CA LYS A 10 22.31 -1.80 -9.46
C LYS A 10 21.85 -1.31 -8.07
N PRO A 11 22.66 -1.55 -7.03
CA PRO A 11 22.29 -1.21 -5.65
C PRO A 11 22.15 0.31 -5.42
N ASP A 12 22.86 1.13 -6.20
CA ASP A 12 22.84 2.60 -6.02
C ASP A 12 21.50 3.25 -6.38
N VAL A 13 20.72 2.62 -7.27
CA VAL A 13 19.52 3.25 -7.87
C VAL A 13 18.23 2.49 -7.58
N VAL A 14 18.32 1.20 -7.32
CA VAL A 14 17.15 0.39 -6.96
C VAL A 14 17.10 0.31 -5.44
N PRO A 15 16.06 0.84 -4.77
CA PRO A 15 15.94 0.72 -3.33
C PRO A 15 15.64 -0.74 -2.94
N GLY A 16 16.15 -1.15 -1.78
CA GLY A 16 15.86 -2.45 -1.19
C GLY A 16 14.43 -2.52 -0.65
N PRO A 17 13.91 -3.73 -0.37
CA PRO A 17 12.55 -3.91 0.17
C PRO A 17 12.37 -3.29 1.56
N ASP A 18 13.44 -3.21 2.35
CA ASP A 18 13.41 -2.70 3.73
C ASP A 18 13.68 -1.18 3.81
N VAL A 19 13.93 -0.53 2.66
CA VAL A 19 14.32 0.89 2.63
C VAL A 19 13.09 1.76 2.81
N VAL A 20 13.12 2.59 3.86
CA VAL A 20 12.16 3.68 4.05
C VAL A 20 12.42 4.81 3.07
N THR A 21 11.38 5.59 2.76
CA THR A 21 11.50 6.60 1.73
C THR A 21 12.53 7.67 2.09
N THR A 22 13.53 7.90 1.22
CA THR A 22 14.66 8.81 1.52
C THR A 22 14.38 10.26 1.12
N PHE A 23 13.51 10.48 0.14
CA PHE A 23 13.19 11.80 -0.38
C PHE A 23 11.93 12.38 0.26
N ASP A 24 11.90 13.71 0.42
CA ASP A 24 10.72 14.44 0.90
C ASP A 24 9.47 14.02 0.11
N PRO A 25 8.38 13.58 0.78
CA PRO A 25 7.09 13.28 0.18
C PRO A 25 6.52 14.38 -0.73
N MET A 26 6.89 15.64 -0.52
CA MET A 26 6.42 16.80 -1.29
C MET A 26 7.31 17.14 -2.49
N LEU A 27 8.50 16.54 -2.59
CA LEU A 27 9.42 16.81 -3.70
C LEU A 27 8.79 16.42 -5.05
N GLY A 28 8.54 17.42 -5.89
CA GLY A 28 7.96 17.25 -7.23
C GLY A 28 6.43 17.27 -7.29
N PHE A 29 5.74 17.56 -6.18
CA PHE A 29 4.30 17.72 -6.14
C PHE A 29 3.92 19.16 -5.77
N GLU A 30 3.02 19.78 -6.53
CA GLU A 30 2.45 21.09 -6.19
C GLU A 30 1.44 21.00 -5.04
N SER A 31 0.62 19.94 -5.03
CA SER A 31 -0.27 19.58 -3.93
C SER A 31 -0.45 18.06 -3.87
N ARG A 32 -0.23 17.46 -2.69
CA ARG A 32 -0.42 16.03 -2.44
C ARG A 32 -1.61 15.85 -1.50
N LYS A 33 -2.60 15.04 -1.92
CA LYS A 33 -3.73 14.69 -1.06
C LYS A 33 -3.30 13.62 -0.07
N GLU A 34 -3.65 13.82 1.20
CA GLU A 34 -3.44 12.82 2.25
C GLU A 34 -4.46 11.69 2.13
N ARG A 35 -4.06 10.50 2.58
CA ARG A 35 -4.94 9.33 2.62
C ARG A 35 -5.83 9.45 3.86
N VAL A 36 -7.12 9.31 3.66
CA VAL A 36 -8.10 9.41 4.75
C VAL A 36 -8.41 8.02 5.27
N MET A 37 -8.23 7.83 6.57
CA MET A 37 -8.68 6.62 7.27
C MET A 37 -10.18 6.74 7.55
N ILE A 38 -10.98 5.82 7.02
CA ILE A 38 -12.45 5.86 7.16
C ILE A 38 -12.91 5.16 8.45
N ALA A 39 -12.33 4.00 8.77
CA ALA A 39 -12.65 3.28 10.01
C ALA A 39 -11.97 3.92 11.22
N THR A 40 -12.71 4.00 12.33
CA THR A 40 -12.15 4.45 13.61
C THR A 40 -11.37 3.32 14.29
N GLN A 41 -10.48 3.69 15.21
CA GLN A 41 -9.68 2.70 15.93
C GLN A 41 -10.56 1.79 16.82
N GLU A 42 -11.58 2.35 17.47
CA GLU A 42 -12.52 1.61 18.30
C GLU A 42 -13.32 0.58 17.49
N GLU A 43 -13.72 0.93 16.26
CA GLU A 43 -14.39 0.01 15.34
C GLU A 43 -13.48 -1.18 14.97
N MET A 44 -12.21 -0.92 14.65
CA MET A 44 -11.24 -1.98 14.31
C MET A 44 -10.95 -2.91 15.49
N GLU A 45 -10.89 -2.37 16.71
CA GLU A 45 -10.70 -3.14 17.94
C GLU A 45 -11.92 -3.99 18.27
N SER A 46 -13.13 -3.44 18.14
CA SER A 46 -14.39 -4.16 18.38
C SER A 46 -14.59 -5.32 17.38
N ALA A 47 -14.19 -5.13 16.12
CA ALA A 47 -14.20 -6.16 15.08
C ALA A 47 -13.11 -7.23 15.27
N LYS A 48 -12.18 -7.03 16.22
CA LYS A 48 -11.04 -7.91 16.49
C LYS A 48 -10.17 -8.17 15.25
N LEU A 49 -9.93 -7.12 14.45
CA LEU A 49 -9.07 -7.23 13.28
C LEU A 49 -7.60 -7.49 13.68
N PRO A 50 -6.89 -8.39 12.98
CA PRO A 50 -5.46 -8.58 13.16
C PRO A 50 -4.72 -7.31 12.74
N LEU A 51 -3.54 -7.08 13.33
CA LEU A 51 -2.75 -5.85 13.08
C LEU A 51 -2.44 -5.63 11.60
N ASP A 52 -2.18 -6.71 10.86
CA ASP A 52 -1.86 -6.66 9.43
C ASP A 52 -3.03 -6.17 8.57
N ALA A 53 -4.27 -6.33 9.04
CA ALA A 53 -5.50 -5.92 8.33
C ALA A 53 -6.06 -4.58 8.85
N ARG A 54 -5.28 -3.83 9.65
CA ARG A 54 -5.62 -2.48 10.13
C ARG A 54 -5.00 -1.42 9.21
N ASP A 55 -5.21 -1.57 7.92
CA ASP A 55 -4.78 -0.66 6.88
C ASP A 55 -5.90 0.33 6.49
N TYR A 56 -5.66 1.19 5.50
CA TYR A 56 -6.67 2.16 5.02
C TYR A 56 -7.95 1.47 4.49
N CYS A 57 -7.87 0.19 4.12
CA CYS A 57 -8.97 -0.61 3.61
C CYS A 57 -9.78 -1.34 4.71
N ALA A 58 -9.44 -1.18 5.99
CA ALA A 58 -10.06 -1.89 7.11
C ALA A 58 -11.60 -1.73 7.20
N HIS A 59 -12.14 -0.60 6.75
CA HIS A 59 -13.60 -0.37 6.72
C HIS A 59 -14.35 -1.42 5.88
N LEU A 60 -13.76 -1.88 4.76
CA LEU A 60 -14.32 -2.94 3.93
C LEU A 60 -14.12 -4.32 4.56
N ALA A 61 -13.02 -4.53 5.28
CA ALA A 61 -12.76 -5.76 6.02
C ALA A 61 -13.83 -6.00 7.10
N ILE A 62 -14.20 -4.94 7.84
CA ILE A 62 -15.28 -4.97 8.84
C ILE A 62 -16.61 -5.33 8.17
N ALA A 63 -16.94 -4.69 7.04
CA ALA A 63 -18.17 -4.97 6.30
C ALA A 63 -18.22 -6.42 5.77
N TYR A 64 -17.09 -6.95 5.31
CA TYR A 64 -16.99 -8.34 4.87
C TYR A 64 -17.18 -9.32 6.04
N GLN A 65 -16.58 -9.04 7.20
CA GLN A 65 -16.72 -9.87 8.39
C GLN A 65 -18.16 -9.87 8.93
N ALA A 66 -18.83 -8.72 8.92
CA ALA A 66 -20.25 -8.60 9.28
C ALA A 66 -21.15 -9.41 8.34
N CYS A 67 -20.92 -9.34 7.02
CA CYS A 67 -21.68 -10.16 6.07
C CYS A 67 -21.51 -11.67 6.35
N ARG A 68 -20.29 -12.11 6.68
CA ARG A 68 -20.00 -13.52 7.00
C ARG A 68 -20.72 -14.00 8.25
N THR A 69 -20.84 -13.16 9.27
CA THR A 69 -21.58 -13.52 10.50
C THR A 69 -23.08 -13.62 10.22
N ASP A 70 -23.62 -12.69 9.43
CA ASP A 70 -25.06 -12.61 9.16
C ASP A 70 -25.57 -13.72 8.23
N LYS A 71 -24.74 -14.13 7.26
CA LYS A 71 -25.11 -15.12 6.23
C LYS A 71 -24.61 -16.53 6.53
N PHE A 72 -24.02 -16.78 7.69
CA PHE A 72 -23.54 -18.11 8.05
C PHE A 72 -24.72 -19.11 8.07
N PRO A 73 -24.63 -20.29 7.41
CA PRO A 73 -23.45 -20.93 6.79
C PRO A 73 -23.19 -20.58 5.31
N PHE A 74 -24.09 -19.85 4.65
CA PHE A 74 -24.04 -19.51 3.23
C PHE A 74 -23.14 -18.31 2.89
N VAL A 75 -21.88 -18.37 3.32
CA VAL A 75 -20.89 -17.27 3.17
C VAL A 75 -20.56 -16.90 1.72
N TYR A 76 -20.90 -17.74 0.74
CA TYR A 76 -20.67 -17.45 -0.68
C TYR A 76 -21.48 -16.23 -1.17
N GLN A 77 -22.59 -15.90 -0.49
CA GLN A 77 -23.40 -14.72 -0.81
C GLN A 77 -22.63 -13.40 -0.57
N CYS A 78 -21.57 -13.44 0.25
CA CYS A 78 -20.72 -12.29 0.57
C CYS A 78 -19.59 -12.04 -0.44
N ALA A 79 -19.71 -12.56 -1.67
CA ALA A 79 -18.67 -12.44 -2.69
C ALA A 79 -18.43 -10.98 -3.13
N HIS A 80 -19.48 -10.14 -3.12
CA HIS A 80 -19.36 -8.74 -3.49
C HIS A 80 -18.49 -7.95 -2.50
N GLN A 81 -18.79 -8.06 -1.21
CA GLN A 81 -18.04 -7.40 -0.14
C GLN A 81 -16.58 -7.87 -0.12
N LYS A 82 -16.37 -9.17 -0.39
CA LYS A 82 -15.01 -9.72 -0.54
C LYS A 82 -14.26 -9.06 -1.71
N HIS A 83 -14.91 -8.93 -2.86
CA HIS A 83 -14.29 -8.35 -4.05
C HIS A 83 -13.98 -6.85 -3.85
N GLU A 84 -14.86 -6.10 -3.20
CA GLU A 84 -14.61 -4.70 -2.86
C GLU A 84 -13.38 -4.56 -1.95
N TYR A 85 -13.30 -5.36 -0.89
CA TYR A 85 -12.14 -5.38 0.00
C TYR A 85 -10.83 -5.69 -0.76
N LEU A 86 -10.82 -6.75 -1.56
CA LEU A 86 -9.64 -7.13 -2.36
C LEU A 86 -9.25 -6.07 -3.40
N THR A 87 -10.24 -5.37 -3.96
CA THR A 87 -9.98 -4.27 -4.91
C THR A 87 -9.27 -3.12 -4.19
N CYS A 88 -9.71 -2.78 -2.98
CA CYS A 88 -9.04 -1.76 -2.16
C CYS A 88 -7.59 -2.15 -1.82
N GLU A 89 -7.35 -3.40 -1.38
CA GLU A 89 -5.99 -3.89 -1.11
C GLU A 89 -5.11 -3.84 -2.36
N TYR A 90 -5.68 -4.17 -3.52
CA TYR A 90 -4.97 -4.07 -4.80
C TYR A 90 -4.61 -2.62 -5.14
N GLU A 91 -5.54 -1.68 -4.96
CA GLU A 91 -5.28 -0.25 -5.17
C GLU A 91 -4.19 0.26 -4.23
N ASP A 92 -4.19 -0.15 -2.96
CA ASP A 92 -3.13 0.20 -2.01
C ASP A 92 -1.77 -0.38 -2.43
N TYR A 93 -1.74 -1.63 -2.88
CA TYR A 93 -0.54 -2.24 -3.43
C TYR A 93 0.00 -1.45 -4.63
N VAL A 94 -0.88 -1.02 -5.55
CA VAL A 94 -0.49 -0.19 -6.69
C VAL A 94 0.10 1.16 -6.23
N LEU A 95 -0.42 1.76 -5.16
CA LEU A 95 0.14 2.98 -4.60
C LEU A 95 1.56 2.76 -4.05
N ARG A 96 1.79 1.66 -3.32
CA ARG A 96 3.12 1.28 -2.82
C ARG A 96 4.12 1.04 -3.96
N MET A 97 3.67 0.44 -5.05
CA MET A 97 4.49 0.26 -6.26
C MET A 97 4.85 1.59 -6.93
N LYS A 98 3.93 2.57 -6.95
CA LYS A 98 4.21 3.93 -7.44
C LYS A 98 5.23 4.65 -6.56
N GLU A 99 5.17 4.46 -5.24
CA GLU A 99 6.15 5.02 -4.30
C GLU A 99 7.54 4.42 -4.54
N PHE A 100 7.65 3.09 -4.70
CA PHE A 100 8.90 2.42 -5.07
C PHE A 100 9.51 2.93 -6.38
N GLU A 101 8.69 3.05 -7.44
CA GLU A 101 9.17 3.58 -8.72
C GLU A 101 9.59 5.04 -8.63
N ARG A 102 8.89 5.86 -7.83
CA ARG A 102 9.24 7.26 -7.60
C ARG A 102 10.65 7.34 -7.01
N GLU A 103 10.92 6.57 -5.97
CA GLU A 103 12.24 6.55 -5.32
C GLU A 103 13.34 6.12 -6.28
N ARG A 104 13.12 5.03 -7.02
CA ARG A 104 14.08 4.55 -8.02
C ARG A 104 14.44 5.65 -9.02
N ARG A 105 13.44 6.37 -9.55
CA ARG A 105 13.67 7.46 -10.53
C ARG A 105 14.39 8.67 -9.91
N LEU A 106 14.13 8.97 -8.64
CA LEU A 106 14.82 10.05 -7.92
C LEU A 106 16.28 9.70 -7.66
N LEU A 107 16.59 8.46 -7.25
CA LEU A 107 17.97 7.98 -7.11
C LEU A 107 18.71 7.99 -8.45
N GLU A 108 18.07 7.54 -9.53
CA GLU A 108 18.65 7.64 -10.87
C GLU A 108 18.95 9.09 -11.27
N ARG A 109 18.05 10.03 -10.96
CA ARG A 109 18.26 11.46 -11.22
C ARG A 109 19.44 11.99 -10.40
N GLN A 110 19.52 11.66 -9.12
CA GLN A 110 20.62 12.05 -8.25
C GLN A 110 21.96 11.52 -8.77
N LYS A 111 22.00 10.26 -9.21
CA LYS A 111 23.20 9.67 -9.83
C LYS A 111 23.62 10.40 -11.10
N ARG A 112 22.67 10.83 -11.95
CA ARG A 112 22.96 11.62 -13.15
C ARG A 112 23.53 13.00 -12.80
N LEU A 113 22.95 13.68 -11.81
CA LEU A 113 23.44 14.99 -11.34
C LEU A 113 24.85 14.89 -10.76
N ASN A 114 25.12 13.86 -9.94
CA ASN A 114 26.43 13.62 -9.35
C ASN A 114 27.51 13.28 -10.39
N LYS A 115 27.12 12.74 -11.55
CA LYS A 115 28.06 12.45 -12.66
C LYS A 115 28.36 13.70 -13.51
N ALA A 116 27.44 14.66 -13.53
CA ALA A 116 27.57 15.89 -14.30
C ALA A 116 28.29 17.01 -13.54
N ALA A 117 28.27 16.95 -12.20
CA ALA A 117 29.08 17.77 -11.30
C ALA A 117 30.52 17.27 -11.24
#